data_AF-X1VNQ4-F1
#
_entry.id   AF-X1VNQ4-F1
#
_cell.length_a   1.000
_cell.length_b   1.000
_cell.length_c   1.000
_cell.angle_alpha   90.00
_cell.angle_beta   90.00
_cell.angle_gamma   90.00
#
_symmetry.space_group_name_H-M   'P 1'
#
loop_
_entity.id
_entity.type
_entity.pdbx_description
1 polymer ?
#
loop_
_entity_poly.entity_id
_entity_poly.type
_entity_poly.pdbx_seq_one_letter_code
_entity_poly.pdbx_strand_id
1 'polypeptide(L)'
;GNLSICDFGNEKKEINPYYVWGCNFSIRKNILLKFKGFHPDSMPDSLKKFRGDGESYISGEINKFKLKTIFNPKSSVFHFVPFERMNLQYFYKRAFLNGIANSYRNIRQFKKMNRIIKFKNDLT
;
A
#
# COMPACT_ATOMS: atom_id res chain seq x y z
N GLY A 1 1.74 2.30 8.85
CA GLY A 1 1.20 3.03 10.03
C GLY A 1 1.75 4.44 10.03
N ASN A 2 1.08 5.39 10.71
CA ASN A 2 1.46 6.81 10.67
C ASN A 2 2.90 7.08 11.12
N LEU A 3 3.41 6.32 12.09
CA LEU A 3 4.78 6.45 12.62
C LEU A 3 5.75 5.38 12.07
N SER A 4 5.33 4.57 11.11
CA SER A 4 6.16 3.49 10.53
C SER A 4 6.69 2.46 11.55
N ILE A 5 6.01 2.30 12.70
CA ILE A 5 6.36 1.32 13.73
C ILE A 5 5.64 -0.01 13.41
N CYS A 6 6.40 -1.09 13.39
CA CYS A 6 5.92 -2.45 13.11
C CYS A 6 6.64 -3.42 14.04
N ASP A 7 5.94 -3.94 15.04
CA ASP A 7 6.45 -4.90 16.01
C ASP A 7 5.44 -6.05 16.15
N PHE A 8 5.88 -7.25 15.77
CA PHE A 8 5.11 -8.49 15.93
C PHE A 8 5.81 -9.47 16.88
N GLY A 9 6.73 -9.00 17.71
CA GLY A 9 7.51 -9.80 18.66
C GLY A 9 8.70 -10.52 18.02
N ASN A 10 9.16 -11.57 18.69
CA ASN A 10 10.48 -12.18 18.42
C ASN A 10 10.43 -13.44 17.54
N GLU A 11 9.27 -13.75 16.96
CA GLU A 11 9.08 -14.95 16.15
C GLU A 11 8.76 -14.62 14.69
N LYS A 12 9.30 -15.45 13.79
CA LYS A 12 8.94 -15.42 12.38
C LYS A 12 7.51 -15.92 12.22
N LYS A 13 6.65 -15.11 11.60
CA LYS A 13 5.22 -15.46 11.42
C LYS A 13 4.64 -14.89 10.14
N GLU A 14 3.54 -15.49 9.70
CA GLU A 14 2.73 -14.91 8.63
C GLU A 14 1.99 -13.68 9.16
N ILE A 15 2.00 -12.61 8.37
CA ILE A 15 1.33 -11.34 8.71
C ILE A 15 0.47 -10.90 7.53
N ASN A 16 -0.50 -10.03 7.79
CA ASN A 16 -1.27 -9.41 6.71
C ASN A 16 -0.32 -8.54 5.83
N PRO A 17 -0.37 -8.64 4.49
CA PRO A 17 0.48 -7.87 3.59
C PRO A 17 0.32 -6.35 3.71
N TYR A 18 -0.76 -5.85 4.30
CA TYR A 18 -0.92 -4.42 4.58
C TYR A 18 -0.02 -3.90 5.72
N TYR A 19 0.72 -4.78 6.40
CA TYR A 19 1.75 -4.42 7.37
C TYR A 19 3.17 -4.32 6.79
N VAL A 20 3.35 -4.57 5.49
CA VAL A 20 4.65 -4.39 4.82
C VAL A 20 4.66 -3.02 4.13
N TRP A 21 5.51 -2.12 4.61
CA TRP A 21 5.58 -0.73 4.15
C TRP A 21 6.97 -0.40 3.61
N GLY A 22 7.06 0.61 2.75
CA GLY A 22 8.30 1.00 2.07
C GLY A 22 9.56 1.14 2.94
N CYS A 23 9.43 1.51 4.22
CA CYS A 23 10.56 1.65 5.16
C CYS A 23 11.31 0.33 5.43
N ASN A 24 10.68 -0.83 5.19
CA ASN A 24 11.32 -2.14 5.30
C ASN A 24 10.58 -3.17 4.40
N PHE A 25 10.48 -2.86 3.10
CA PHE A 25 9.72 -3.65 2.14
C PHE A 25 10.65 -4.55 1.32
N SER A 26 10.42 -5.86 1.38
CA SER A 26 11.10 -6.84 0.53
C SER A 26 10.08 -7.69 -0.23
N ILE A 27 10.27 -7.83 -1.54
CA ILE A 27 9.40 -8.62 -2.40
C ILE A 27 10.22 -9.40 -3.43
N ARG A 28 9.73 -10.59 -3.79
CA ARG A 28 10.31 -11.34 -4.90
C ARG A 28 10.06 -10.61 -6.22
N LYS A 29 11.11 -10.41 -7.02
CA LYS A 29 11.05 -9.72 -8.32
C LYS A 29 9.97 -10.27 -9.24
N ASN A 30 9.83 -11.59 -9.33
CA ASN A 30 8.81 -12.23 -10.17
C ASN A 30 7.38 -11.89 -9.75
N ILE A 31 7.11 -11.77 -8.44
CA ILE A 31 5.80 -11.35 -7.92
C ILE A 31 5.54 -9.88 -8.26
N LEU A 32 6.52 -9.01 -8.08
CA LEU A 32 6.39 -7.60 -8.42
C LEU A 32 6.12 -7.39 -9.92
N LEU A 33 6.84 -8.12 -10.78
CA LEU A 33 6.64 -8.07 -12.24
C LEU A 33 5.27 -8.65 -12.64
N LYS A 34 4.82 -9.74 -12.01
CA LYS A 34 3.49 -10.32 -12.24
C LYS A 34 2.37 -9.29 -12.03
N PHE A 35 2.52 -8.42 -11.03
CA PHE A 35 1.55 -7.38 -10.72
C PHE A 35 1.86 -6.02 -11.37
N LYS A 36 2.81 -5.99 -12.32
CA LYS A 36 3.19 -4.79 -13.10
C LYS A 36 3.72 -3.63 -12.26
N GLY A 37 4.37 -3.94 -11.14
CA GLY A 37 5.00 -2.94 -10.28
C GLY A 37 4.01 -2.15 -9.41
N PHE A 38 4.52 -1.08 -8.81
CA PHE A 38 3.75 -0.23 -7.91
C PHE A 38 2.86 0.76 -8.68
N HIS A 39 1.74 1.13 -8.07
CA HIS A 39 1.03 2.32 -8.49
C HIS A 39 1.81 3.59 -8.09
N PRO A 40 1.44 4.78 -8.60
CA PRO A 40 1.97 6.03 -8.07
C PRO A 40 1.80 6.07 -6.54
N ASP A 41 2.86 6.40 -5.81
CA ASP A 41 2.79 6.61 -4.36
C ASP A 41 2.83 8.11 -4.05
N SER A 42 3.72 8.53 -3.16
CA SER A 42 3.82 9.87 -2.64
C SER A 42 4.31 10.82 -3.73
N MET A 43 3.68 11.98 -3.81
CA MET A 43 4.01 13.03 -4.76
C MET A 43 4.28 14.33 -4.01
N PRO A 44 5.10 15.24 -4.58
CA PRO A 44 5.20 16.61 -4.10
C PRO A 44 3.82 17.29 -4.02
N ASP A 45 3.68 18.29 -3.15
CA ASP A 45 2.39 18.93 -2.89
C ASP A 45 1.77 19.54 -4.17
N SER A 46 2.59 20.07 -5.09
CA SER A 46 2.17 20.57 -6.41
C SER A 46 1.57 19.49 -7.32
N LEU A 47 1.92 18.23 -7.09
CA LEU A 47 1.50 17.06 -7.88
C LEU A 47 0.63 16.09 -7.07
N LYS A 48 0.12 16.50 -5.90
CA LYS A 48 -0.66 15.62 -5.00
C LYS A 48 -1.87 14.95 -5.67
N LYS A 49 -2.43 15.57 -6.72
CA LYS A 49 -3.53 15.00 -7.53
C LYS A 49 -3.15 13.72 -8.29
N PHE A 50 -1.85 13.47 -8.48
CA PHE A 50 -1.32 12.26 -9.12
C PHE A 50 -0.88 11.20 -8.11
N ARG A 51 -1.06 11.44 -6.80
CA ARG A 51 -0.86 10.43 -5.77
C ARG A 51 -1.78 9.24 -6.00
N GLY A 52 -1.24 8.03 -5.90
CA GLY A 52 -2.03 6.80 -5.90
C GLY A 52 -1.90 6.06 -4.57
N ASP A 53 -2.21 4.77 -4.60
CA ASP A 53 -2.17 3.89 -3.43
C ASP A 53 -0.87 3.07 -3.31
N GLY A 54 0.16 3.42 -4.09
CA GLY A 54 1.54 2.97 -3.91
C GLY A 54 1.71 1.46 -3.77
N GLU A 55 2.43 1.04 -2.72
CA GLU A 55 2.67 -0.37 -2.41
C GLU A 55 1.43 -1.11 -1.91
N SER A 56 0.42 -0.40 -1.41
CA SER A 56 -0.80 -1.03 -0.89
C SER A 56 -1.60 -1.74 -2.00
N TYR A 57 -1.43 -1.33 -3.26
CA TYR A 57 -1.94 -2.09 -4.40
C TYR A 57 -1.38 -3.52 -4.44
N ILE A 58 -0.06 -3.66 -4.27
CA ILE A 58 0.62 -4.96 -4.24
C ILE A 58 0.13 -5.78 -3.05
N SER A 59 -0.06 -5.17 -1.87
CA SER A 59 -0.65 -5.86 -0.72
C SER A 59 -2.05 -6.41 -1.01
N GLY A 60 -2.86 -5.67 -1.75
CA GLY A 60 -4.17 -6.12 -2.22
C GLY A 60 -4.10 -7.33 -3.16
N GLU A 61 -3.18 -7.32 -4.13
CA GLU A 61 -2.99 -8.45 -5.04
C GLU A 61 -2.41 -9.68 -4.32
N ILE A 62 -1.47 -9.51 -3.39
CA ILE A 62 -0.95 -10.60 -2.54
C ILE A 62 -2.09 -11.29 -1.79
N ASN A 63 -2.97 -10.52 -1.14
CA ASN A 63 -4.16 -11.05 -0.47
C ASN A 63 -5.09 -11.78 -1.45
N LYS A 64 -5.40 -11.16 -2.59
CA LYS A 64 -6.30 -11.72 -3.60
C LYS A 64 -5.81 -13.06 -4.16
N PHE A 65 -4.50 -13.19 -4.37
CA PHE A 65 -3.87 -14.42 -4.86
C PHE A 65 -3.48 -15.40 -3.72
N LYS A 66 -3.88 -15.12 -2.47
CA LYS A 66 -3.57 -15.94 -1.28
C LYS A 66 -2.07 -16.23 -1.14
N LEU A 67 -1.24 -15.25 -1.48
CA LEU A 67 0.20 -15.35 -1.33
C LEU A 67 0.60 -15.00 0.10
N LYS A 68 1.66 -15.65 0.59
CA LYS A 68 2.15 -15.45 1.96
C LYS A 68 2.98 -14.19 2.10
N THR A 69 2.85 -13.56 3.25
CA THR A 69 3.72 -12.48 3.70
C THR A 69 4.32 -12.83 5.05
N ILE A 70 5.63 -12.68 5.18
CA ILE A 70 6.35 -13.16 6.35
C ILE A 70 7.01 -11.98 7.07
N PHE A 71 6.71 -11.84 8.35
CA PHE A 71 7.50 -11.04 9.27
C PHE A 71 8.71 -11.86 9.73
N ASN A 72 9.90 -11.25 9.69
CA ASN A 72 11.12 -11.82 10.23
C ASN A 72 11.78 -10.81 11.18
N PRO A 73 11.78 -11.05 12.50
CA PRO A 73 12.35 -10.11 13.47
C PRO A 73 13.86 -9.90 13.28
N LYS A 74 14.55 -10.87 12.65
CA LYS A 74 15.98 -10.76 12.30
C LYS A 74 16.24 -9.87 11.08
N SER A 75 15.21 -9.42 10.37
CA SER A 75 15.29 -8.50 9.22
C SER A 75 14.78 -7.10 9.58
N SER A 76 14.87 -6.73 10.85
CA SER A 76 14.41 -5.44 11.36
C SER A 76 15.40 -4.32 11.02
N VAL A 77 14.88 -3.11 10.88
CA VAL A 77 15.67 -1.87 10.71
C VAL A 77 15.31 -0.90 11.84
N PHE A 78 16.27 -0.10 12.27
CA PHE A 78 16.01 0.99 13.20
C PHE A 78 15.44 2.18 12.42
N HIS A 79 14.15 2.48 12.64
CA HIS A 79 13.47 3.57 11.97
C HIS A 79 13.49 4.83 12.86
N PHE A 80 14.11 5.91 12.39
CA PHE A 80 14.07 7.20 13.06
C PHE A 80 12.73 7.90 12.83
N VAL A 81 11.97 8.14 13.90
CA VAL A 81 10.74 8.93 13.87
C VAL A 81 11.06 10.34 14.36
N PRO A 82 11.22 11.33 13.47
CA PRO A 82 11.51 12.69 13.88
C PRO A 82 10.31 13.34 14.60
N PHE A 83 10.58 14.33 15.46
CA PHE A 83 9.58 14.98 16.32
C PHE A 83 8.44 15.63 15.53
N GLU A 84 8.71 16.10 14.31
CA GLU A 84 7.73 16.68 13.39
C GLU A 84 6.65 15.68 12.97
N ARG A 85 6.87 14.36 13.16
CA ARG A 85 5.85 13.32 12.95
C ARG A 85 5.03 13.02 14.20
N MET A 86 5.40 13.58 15.35
CA MET A 86 4.79 13.30 16.66
C MET A 86 3.84 14.42 17.11
N ASN A 87 3.17 15.09 16.16
CA ASN A 87 2.18 16.12 16.44
C ASN A 87 0.90 15.89 15.62
N LEU A 88 -0.19 16.51 16.07
CA LEU A 88 -1.51 16.37 15.48
C LEU A 88 -1.55 16.80 13.99
N GLN A 89 -0.80 17.84 13.62
CA GLN A 89 -0.76 18.36 12.25
C GLN A 89 -0.20 17.32 11.27
N TYR A 90 0.81 16.56 11.68
CA TYR A 90 1.31 15.44 10.89
C TYR A 90 0.23 14.38 10.65
N PHE A 91 -0.52 13.99 11.69
CA PHE A 91 -1.59 13.00 11.54
C PHE A 91 -2.70 13.49 10.61
N TYR A 92 -3.09 14.77 10.70
CA TYR A 92 -4.04 15.38 9.78
C TYR A 92 -3.53 15.36 8.34
N LYS A 93 -2.27 15.77 8.11
CA LYS A 93 -1.64 15.69 6.78
C LYS A 93 -1.66 14.25 6.24
N ARG A 94 -1.31 13.26 7.07
CA ARG A 94 -1.33 11.85 6.68
C ARG A 94 -2.74 11.34 6.35
N ALA A 95 -3.74 11.70 7.15
CA ALA A 95 -5.13 11.33 6.91
C ALA A 95 -5.65 11.92 5.60
N PHE A 96 -5.39 13.20 5.33
CA PHE A 96 -5.74 13.86 4.07
C PHE A 96 -5.11 13.18 2.86
N LEU A 97 -3.80 12.90 2.91
CA LEU A 97 -3.09 12.21 1.83
C LEU A 97 -3.60 10.77 1.62
N ASN A 98 -3.98 10.08 2.69
CA ASN A 98 -4.61 8.76 2.62
C ASN A 98 -5.98 8.85 1.91
N GLY A 99 -6.76 9.90 2.17
CA GLY A 99 -8.00 10.19 1.44
C GLY A 99 -7.81 10.28 -0.08
N ILE A 100 -6.76 10.99 -0.54
CA ILE A 100 -6.42 11.08 -1.97
C ILE A 100 -6.07 9.68 -2.54
N ALA A 101 -5.22 8.92 -1.84
CA ALA A 101 -4.84 7.57 -2.24
C ALA A 101 -6.05 6.62 -2.33
N ASN A 102 -6.97 6.70 -1.37
CA ASN A 102 -8.21 5.92 -1.37
C ASN A 102 -9.13 6.32 -2.53
N SER A 103 -9.23 7.61 -2.84
CA SER A 103 -9.98 8.09 -4.02
C SER A 103 -9.44 7.48 -5.31
N TYR A 104 -8.11 7.50 -5.51
CA TYR A 104 -7.44 6.85 -6.64
C TYR A 104 -7.80 5.37 -6.75
N ARG A 105 -7.68 4.62 -5.63
CA ARG A 105 -8.03 3.20 -5.58
C ARG A 105 -9.49 2.97 -5.95
N ASN A 106 -10.40 3.71 -5.33
CA ASN A 106 -11.85 3.57 -5.54
C ASN A 106 -12.21 3.82 -7.00
N ILE A 107 -11.74 4.91 -7.60
CA ILE A 107 -12.01 5.23 -9.01
C ILE A 107 -11.53 4.10 -9.93
N ARG A 108 -10.35 3.51 -9.68
CA ARG A 108 -9.87 2.37 -10.48
C ARG A 108 -10.72 1.12 -10.31
N GLN A 109 -11.18 0.84 -9.09
CA GLN A 109 -12.09 -0.29 -8.83
C GLN A 109 -13.44 -0.09 -9.51
N PHE A 110 -14.05 1.10 -9.40
CA PHE A 110 -15.30 1.45 -10.07
C PHE A 110 -15.17 1.37 -11.59
N LYS A 111 -14.13 1.97 -12.19
CA LYS A 111 -13.91 1.90 -13.65
C LYS A 111 -13.72 0.46 -14.12
N LYS A 112 -13.06 -0.39 -13.33
CA LYS A 112 -12.91 -1.81 -13.63
C LYS A 112 -14.25 -2.53 -13.61
N MET A 113 -15.11 -2.23 -12.63
CA MET A 113 -16.44 -2.83 -12.52
C MET A 113 -17.34 -2.43 -13.69
N ASN A 114 -17.38 -1.13 -14.06
CA ASN A 114 -18.17 -0.66 -15.20
C ASN A 114 -17.72 -1.26 -16.53
N ARG A 115 -16.40 -1.47 -16.72
CA ARG A 115 -15.88 -2.18 -17.89
C ARG A 115 -16.34 -3.65 -17.95
N ILE A 116 -16.38 -4.34 -16.81
CA ILE A 116 -16.85 -5.73 -16.75
C ILE A 116 -18.35 -5.82 -17.06
N ILE A 117 -19.16 -4.90 -16.52
CA ILE A 117 -20.60 -4.84 -16.79
C ILE A 117 -20.85 -4.59 -18.27
N LYS A 118 -20.17 -3.61 -18.88
CA LYS A 118 -20.31 -3.31 -20.31
C LYS A 118 -19.95 -4.52 -21.17
N PHE A 119 -18.82 -5.17 -20.89
CA PHE A 119 -18.38 -6.35 -21.64
C PHE A 119 -19.35 -7.54 -21.53
N LYS A 120 -20.03 -7.73 -20.39
CA LYS A 120 -21.07 -8.76 -20.26
C LYS A 120 -22.29 -8.45 -21.11
N ASN A 121 -22.73 -7.19 -21.15
CA ASN A 121 -23.87 -6.78 -21.97
C ASN A 121 -23.55 -6.84 -23.47
N ASP A 122 -22.28 -6.67 -23.88
CA ASP A 122 -21.85 -6.80 -25.27
C ASP A 122 -21.75 -8.28 -25.73
N LEU A 123 -21.86 -9.25 -24.82
CA LEU A 123 -21.79 -10.70 -25.07
C LEU A 123 -23.14 -11.42 -24.94
N THR A 124 -24.21 -10.72 -24.58
CA THR A 124 -25.59 -11.22 -24.43
C THR A 124 -26.51 -10.57 -25.44
#